data_AF-A0A534JRX0-F1
#
_entry.id   AF-A0A534JRX0-F1
#
_cell.length_a   1.000
_cell.length_b   1.000
_cell.length_c   1.000
_cell.angle_alpha   90.00
_cell.angle_beta   90.00
_cell.angle_gamma   90.00
#
_symmetry.space_group_name_H-M   'P 1'
#
loop_
_entity.id
_entity.type
_entity.pdbx_description
1 polymer ?
#
loop_
_entity_poly.entity_id
_entity_poly.type
_entity_poly.pdbx_seq_one_letter_code
_entity_poly.pdbx_strand_id
1 'polypeptide(L)'
;MQSPPQMMMAAEASKRQTMNMLMTLFLVLGLLFIAVAGMVWAYGNLGVCETCNPAVSQNQGQRDMQTVWAPVVWNLGMFLLIFAIWGMAWMRQDLDPMAKLFLYFVSFIIILLIITAPYLLFNRVP
;
A
#
# COMPACT_ATOMS: atom_id res chain seq x y z
N MET A 1 28.10 36.06 -25.07
CA MET A 1 27.56 35.33 -23.90
C MET A 1 26.52 34.35 -24.43
N GLN A 2 26.93 33.11 -24.66
CA GLN A 2 26.04 32.07 -25.16
C GLN A 2 25.16 31.63 -23.98
N SER A 3 23.86 31.91 -24.06
CA SER A 3 22.89 31.46 -23.07
C SER A 3 22.96 29.93 -22.99
N PRO A 4 23.16 29.34 -21.79
CA PRO A 4 23.30 27.91 -21.67
C PRO A 4 22.04 27.21 -22.20
N PRO A 5 22.19 26.07 -22.89
CA PRO A 5 21.12 25.43 -23.65
C PRO A 5 19.97 25.01 -22.73
N GLN A 6 18.88 25.76 -22.81
CA GLN A 6 17.65 25.58 -22.00
C GLN A 6 17.01 24.19 -22.18
N MET A 7 17.31 23.50 -23.28
CA MET A 7 16.78 22.16 -23.55
C MET A 7 17.36 21.08 -22.63
N MET A 8 18.61 21.22 -22.17
CA MET A 8 19.20 20.25 -21.23
C MET A 8 18.61 20.40 -19.83
N MET A 9 18.38 21.63 -19.36
CA MET A 9 17.73 21.87 -18.07
C MET A 9 16.24 21.50 -18.05
N ALA A 10 15.51 21.67 -19.16
CA ALA A 10 14.11 21.27 -19.26
C ALA A 10 13.92 19.73 -19.22
N ALA A 11 14.86 18.97 -19.79
CA ALA A 11 14.84 17.51 -19.76
C ALA A 11 15.13 16.94 -18.36
N GLU A 12 16.03 17.58 -17.61
CA GLU A 12 16.32 17.18 -16.22
C GLU A 12 15.17 17.53 -15.27
N ALA A 13 14.51 18.68 -15.48
CA ALA A 13 13.35 19.09 -14.70
C ALA A 13 12.13 18.17 -14.95
N SER A 14 11.86 17.81 -16.21
CA SER A 14 10.76 16.89 -16.54
C SER A 14 10.98 15.50 -15.94
N LYS A 15 12.22 14.97 -15.99
CA LYS A 15 12.57 13.68 -15.38
C LYS A 15 12.34 13.66 -13.87
N ARG A 16 12.74 14.72 -13.16
CA ARG A 16 12.48 14.88 -11.71
C ARG A 16 10.97 14.97 -11.40
N GLN A 17 10.22 15.68 -12.23
CA GLN A 17 8.77 15.81 -12.09
C GLN A 17 8.04 14.47 -12.33
N THR A 18 8.39 13.74 -13.39
CA THR A 18 7.84 12.41 -13.67
C THR A 18 8.16 11.43 -12.54
N MET A 19 9.37 11.48 -11.97
CA MET A 19 9.75 10.64 -10.82
C MET A 19 8.91 10.95 -9.58
N ASN A 20 8.75 12.23 -9.21
CA ASN A 20 7.92 12.60 -8.07
C ASN A 20 6.45 12.22 -8.29
N MET A 21 5.93 12.38 -9.51
CA MET A 21 4.57 11.97 -9.86
C MET A 21 4.39 10.46 -9.72
N LEU A 22 5.33 9.66 -10.22
CA LEU A 22 5.28 8.19 -10.16
C LEU A 22 5.36 7.67 -8.71
N MET A 23 6.20 8.26 -7.86
CA MET A 23 6.24 7.91 -6.43
C MET A 23 4.95 8.26 -5.71
N THR A 24 4.39 9.43 -6.01
CA THR A 24 3.11 9.87 -5.43
C THR A 24 1.99 8.92 -5.88
N LEU A 25 2.02 8.48 -7.13
CA LEU A 25 1.05 7.54 -7.68
C LEU A 25 1.14 6.17 -7.00
N PHE A 26 2.34 5.63 -6.79
CA PHE A 26 2.53 4.39 -6.02
C PHE A 26 2.04 4.51 -4.57
N LEU A 27 2.29 5.65 -3.93
CA LEU A 27 1.82 5.91 -2.58
C LEU A 27 0.29 5.97 -2.52
N VAL A 28 -0.33 6.76 -3.40
CA VAL A 28 -1.79 6.92 -3.47
C VAL A 28 -2.47 5.59 -3.82
N LEU A 29 -1.93 4.84 -4.79
CA LEU A 29 -2.45 3.52 -5.12
C LEU A 29 -2.28 2.55 -3.96
N GLY A 30 -1.13 2.53 -3.28
CA GLY A 30 -0.91 1.67 -2.12
C GLY A 30 -1.94 1.93 -1.01
N LEU A 31 -2.18 3.20 -0.69
CA LEU A 31 -3.21 3.60 0.28
C LEU A 31 -4.63 3.23 -0.19
N LEU A 32 -4.92 3.40 -1.48
CA LEU A 32 -6.22 3.03 -2.05
C LEU A 32 -6.45 1.52 -1.94
N PHE A 33 -5.46 0.69 -2.28
CA PHE A 33 -5.56 -0.76 -2.14
C PHE A 33 -5.76 -1.20 -0.69
N ILE A 34 -5.09 -0.53 0.26
CA ILE A 34 -5.30 -0.78 1.70
C ILE A 34 -6.74 -0.44 2.11
N ALA A 35 -7.28 0.70 1.63
CA ALA A 35 -8.67 1.06 1.89
C ALA A 35 -9.65 0.04 1.28
N VAL A 36 -9.39 -0.40 0.04
CA VAL A 36 -10.21 -1.43 -0.63
C VAL A 36 -10.15 -2.75 0.12
N ALA A 37 -9.00 -3.16 0.67
CA ALA A 37 -8.90 -4.37 1.49
C ALA A 37 -9.83 -4.31 2.71
N GLY A 38 -9.91 -3.15 3.37
CA GLY A 38 -10.85 -2.92 4.47
C GLY A 38 -12.32 -3.00 4.02
N MET A 39 -12.65 -2.47 2.84
CA MET A 39 -13.99 -2.57 2.26
C MET A 39 -14.36 -4.02 1.89
N VAL A 40 -13.45 -4.78 1.29
CA VAL A 40 -13.65 -6.20 0.95
C VAL A 40 -13.90 -7.01 2.22
N TRP A 41 -13.17 -6.74 3.29
CA TRP A 41 -13.41 -7.37 4.58
C TRP A 41 -14.78 -7.02 5.17
N ALA A 42 -15.18 -5.74 5.11
CA ALA A 42 -16.50 -5.29 5.55
C ALA A 42 -17.62 -5.93 4.73
N TYR A 43 -17.44 -6.08 3.42
CA TYR A 43 -18.40 -6.73 2.52
C TYR A 43 -18.73 -8.16 2.95
N GLY A 44 -17.72 -8.93 3.39
CA GLY A 44 -17.96 -10.28 3.89
C GLY A 44 -18.82 -10.31 5.16
N ASN A 45 -18.88 -9.23 5.95
CA ASN A 45 -19.72 -9.16 7.15
C ASN A 45 -21.11 -8.57 6.88
N LEU A 46 -21.40 -8.12 5.65
CA LEU A 46 -22.69 -7.50 5.34
C LEU A 46 -23.83 -8.52 5.46
N GLY A 47 -24.84 -8.18 6.25
CA GLY A 47 -26.03 -9.01 6.45
C GLY A 47 -25.80 -10.24 7.32
N VAL A 48 -24.60 -10.42 7.88
CA VAL A 48 -24.29 -11.50 8.81
C VAL A 48 -24.78 -11.10 10.19
N CYS A 49 -25.63 -11.93 10.79
CA CYS A 49 -26.10 -11.71 12.15
C CYS A 49 -26.18 -13.04 12.91
N GLU A 50 -25.17 -13.28 13.74
CA GLU A 50 -25.07 -14.49 14.57
C GLU A 50 -26.01 -14.47 15.78
N THR A 51 -26.40 -13.27 16.24
CA THR A 51 -27.27 -13.08 17.41
C THR A 51 -28.74 -12.86 17.05
N CYS A 52 -29.09 -12.85 15.76
CA CYS A 52 -30.47 -12.70 15.28
C CYS A 52 -31.21 -14.05 15.29
N ASN A 53 -32.54 -14.03 15.36
CA ASN A 53 -33.39 -15.22 15.15
C ASN A 53 -34.31 -15.01 13.94
N PRO A 54 -34.13 -15.74 12.82
CA PRO A 54 -33.11 -16.76 12.58
C PRO A 54 -31.71 -16.16 12.39
N ALA A 55 -30.69 -16.92 12.77
CA ALA A 55 -29.30 -16.52 12.56
C ALA A 55 -28.99 -16.50 11.06
N VAL A 56 -28.34 -15.43 10.60
CA VAL A 56 -27.91 -15.30 9.21
C VAL A 56 -26.40 -15.54 9.17
N SER A 57 -26.01 -16.75 8.79
CA SER A 57 -24.62 -17.15 8.62
C SER A 57 -24.03 -16.56 7.34
N GLN A 58 -22.72 -16.33 7.32
CA GLN A 58 -22.01 -16.01 6.09
C GLN A 58 -22.18 -17.08 5.01
N ASN A 59 -22.42 -16.62 3.79
CA ASN A 59 -22.30 -17.47 2.61
C ASN A 59 -20.82 -17.76 2.30
N GLN A 60 -20.54 -18.86 1.59
CA GLN A 60 -19.17 -19.26 1.24
C GLN A 60 -18.40 -18.13 0.52
N GLY A 61 -19.04 -17.45 -0.44
CA GLY A 61 -18.42 -16.32 -1.14
C GLY A 61 -18.04 -15.16 -0.21
N GLN A 62 -18.77 -14.92 0.88
CA GLN A 62 -18.42 -13.89 1.85
C GLN A 62 -17.21 -14.29 2.71
N ARG A 63 -17.10 -15.58 3.06
CA ARG A 63 -15.93 -16.13 3.75
C ARG A 63 -14.68 -16.06 2.89
N ASP A 64 -14.78 -16.42 1.61
CA ASP A 64 -13.65 -16.36 0.68
C ASP A 64 -13.18 -14.92 0.49
N MET A 65 -14.11 -13.96 0.40
CA MET A 65 -13.79 -12.52 0.31
C MET A 65 -12.99 -12.03 1.53
N GLN A 66 -13.30 -12.51 2.74
CA GLN A 66 -12.58 -12.11 3.95
C GLN A 66 -11.26 -12.81 4.19
N THR A 67 -11.22 -14.12 3.93
CA THR A 67 -10.08 -14.97 4.32
C THR A 67 -9.01 -15.04 3.25
N VAL A 68 -9.39 -14.87 1.98
CA VAL A 68 -8.48 -14.97 0.84
C VAL A 68 -8.28 -13.60 0.19
N TRP A 69 -9.37 -12.94 -0.22
CA TRP A 69 -9.25 -11.73 -1.02
C TRP A 69 -8.80 -10.51 -0.21
N ALA A 70 -9.32 -10.29 0.98
CA ALA A 70 -8.92 -9.15 1.81
C ALA A 70 -7.42 -9.15 2.17
N PRO A 71 -6.79 -10.27 2.61
CA PRO A 71 -5.35 -10.34 2.81
C PRO A 71 -4.53 -10.13 1.54
N VAL A 72 -4.97 -10.67 0.40
CA VAL A 72 -4.28 -10.51 -0.88
C VAL A 72 -4.27 -9.05 -1.31
N VAL A 73 -5.42 -8.38 -1.25
CA VAL A 73 -5.54 -6.95 -1.60
C VAL A 73 -4.76 -6.08 -0.61
N TRP A 74 -4.78 -6.41 0.68
CA TRP A 74 -3.97 -5.75 1.70
C TRP A 74 -2.47 -5.85 1.38
N ASN A 75 -1.98 -7.06 1.12
CA ASN A 75 -0.57 -7.30 0.80
C ASN A 75 -0.15 -6.54 -0.46
N LEU A 76 -0.98 -6.53 -1.51
CA LEU A 76 -0.72 -5.75 -2.71
C LEU A 76 -0.57 -4.25 -2.41
N GLY A 77 -1.45 -3.68 -1.58
CA GLY A 77 -1.34 -2.28 -1.15
C GLY A 77 -0.05 -2.01 -0.37
N MET A 78 0.31 -2.90 0.54
CA MET A 78 1.54 -2.81 1.33
C MET A 78 2.81 -2.94 0.47
N PHE A 79 2.81 -3.82 -0.54
CA PHE A 79 3.91 -3.93 -1.50
C PHE A 79 4.09 -2.63 -2.30
N LEU A 80 3.00 -2.01 -2.75
CA LEU A 80 3.06 -0.71 -3.45
C LEU A 80 3.66 0.39 -2.56
N LEU A 81 3.35 0.40 -1.26
CA LEU A 81 3.98 1.32 -0.31
C LEU A 81 5.49 1.08 -0.18
N ILE A 82 5.92 -0.20 -0.10
CA ILE A 82 7.34 -0.54 -0.08
C ILE A 82 8.03 -0.03 -1.35
N PHE A 83 7.45 -0.27 -2.53
CA PHE A 83 8.00 0.22 -3.79
C PHE A 83 8.10 1.75 -3.83
N ALA A 84 7.11 2.46 -3.30
CA ALA A 84 7.17 3.92 -3.19
C ALA A 84 8.32 4.38 -2.27
N ILE A 85 8.49 3.75 -1.11
CA ILE A 85 9.54 4.09 -0.14
C ILE A 85 10.92 3.78 -0.67
N TRP A 86 11.12 2.59 -1.24
CA TRP A 86 12.39 2.18 -1.85
C TRP A 86 12.73 3.03 -3.07
N GLY A 87 11.73 3.30 -3.90
CA GLY A 87 11.85 4.20 -5.03
C GLY A 87 12.31 5.60 -4.60
N MET A 88 11.70 6.16 -3.56
CA MET A 88 12.11 7.44 -2.99
C MET A 88 13.54 7.40 -2.44
N ALA A 89 13.90 6.35 -1.69
CA ALA A 89 15.23 6.21 -1.09
C ALA A 89 16.35 6.08 -2.14
N TRP A 90 16.09 5.35 -3.24
CA TRP A 90 17.07 5.16 -4.31
C TRP A 90 17.24 6.40 -5.19
N MET A 91 16.12 7.06 -5.51
CA MET A 91 16.11 8.18 -6.44
C MET A 91 16.54 9.51 -5.83
N ARG A 92 16.26 9.72 -4.53
CA ARG A 92 16.68 10.94 -3.83
C ARG A 92 18.03 10.73 -3.17
N GLN A 93 19.08 10.82 -3.98
CA GLN A 93 20.45 10.69 -3.50
C GLN A 93 20.84 11.84 -2.55
N ASP A 94 20.22 13.01 -2.69
CA ASP A 94 20.44 14.21 -1.87
C ASP A 94 19.74 14.19 -0.50
N LEU A 95 19.01 13.12 -0.17
CA LEU A 95 18.43 12.97 1.17
C LEU A 95 19.51 12.75 2.22
N ASP A 96 19.34 13.40 3.37
CA ASP A 96 20.16 13.17 4.54
C ASP A 96 20.29 11.68 4.85
N PRO A 97 21.49 11.19 5.23
CA PRO A 97 21.71 9.79 5.55
C PRO A 97 20.72 9.28 6.62
N MET A 98 20.38 10.12 7.59
CA MET A 98 19.40 9.82 8.63
C MET A 98 17.99 9.62 8.08
N ALA A 99 17.56 10.43 7.11
CA ALA A 99 16.24 10.32 6.49
C ALA A 99 16.13 9.02 5.65
N LYS A 100 17.18 8.66 4.91
CA LYS A 100 17.24 7.36 4.21
C LYS A 100 17.15 6.19 5.17
N LEU A 101 17.87 6.25 6.29
CA LEU A 101 17.84 5.20 7.30
C LEU A 101 16.43 5.05 7.91
N PHE A 102 15.75 6.17 8.15
CA PHE A 102 14.36 6.17 8.59
C PHE A 102 13.41 5.55 7.55
N LEU A 103 13.57 5.87 6.27
CA LEU A 103 12.78 5.27 5.19
C LEU A 103 12.97 3.74 5.13
N TYR A 104 14.20 3.25 5.27
CA TYR A 104 14.46 1.81 5.34
C TYR A 104 13.85 1.17 6.59
N PHE A 105 13.89 1.85 7.73
CA PHE A 105 13.25 1.38 8.96
C PHE A 105 11.73 1.28 8.81
N VAL A 106 11.09 2.30 8.23
CA VAL A 106 9.64 2.26 7.93
C VAL A 106 9.32 1.12 6.95
N SER A 107 10.13 0.93 5.91
CA SER A 107 9.95 -0.21 5.00
C SER A 107 10.07 -1.54 5.74
N PHE A 108 10.99 -1.67 6.70
CA PHE A 108 11.15 -2.88 7.48
C PHE A 108 9.91 -3.18 8.34
N ILE A 109 9.34 -2.14 8.98
CA ILE A 109 8.07 -2.26 9.72
C ILE A 109 6.93 -2.72 8.79
N ILE A 110 6.83 -2.14 7.59
CA ILE A 110 5.79 -2.51 6.62
C ILE A 110 5.93 -3.97 6.19
N ILE A 111 7.16 -4.46 5.97
CA ILE A 111 7.41 -5.88 5.67
C ILE A 111 6.94 -6.78 6.82
N LEU A 112 7.23 -6.41 8.07
CA LEU A 112 6.73 -7.15 9.23
C LEU A 112 5.20 -7.14 9.31
N LEU A 113 4.55 -6.03 8.94
CA LEU A 113 3.09 -5.92 8.88
C LEU A 113 2.48 -6.79 7.77
N ILE A 114 3.15 -6.97 6.63
CA ILE A 114 2.68 -7.90 5.58
C ILE A 114 2.60 -9.33 6.12
N ILE A 115 3.53 -9.71 6.99
CA ILE A 115 3.54 -11.05 7.57
C ILE A 115 2.51 -11.13 8.70
N THR A 116 2.50 -10.19 9.63
CA THR A 116 1.71 -10.29 10.87
C THR A 116 0.25 -9.87 10.73
N ALA A 117 -0.06 -8.84 9.94
CA ALA A 117 -1.41 -8.29 9.84
C ALA A 117 -2.45 -9.27 9.24
N PRO A 118 -2.14 -10.09 8.21
CA PRO A 118 -3.03 -11.15 7.74
C PRO A 118 -3.51 -12.08 8.86
N TYR A 119 -2.60 -12.53 9.72
CA TYR A 119 -2.93 -13.43 10.83
C TYR A 119 -3.74 -12.74 11.92
N LEU A 120 -3.45 -11.47 12.23
CA LEU A 120 -4.11 -10.76 13.33
C LEU A 120 -5.49 -10.19 12.93
N LEU A 121 -5.63 -9.70 11.71
CA LEU A 121 -6.81 -8.93 11.29
C LEU A 121 -7.81 -9.76 10.50
N PHE A 122 -7.36 -10.76 9.74
CA PHE A 122 -8.19 -11.47 8.76
C PHE A 122 -8.36 -12.95 9.10
N ASN A 123 -7.39 -13.55 9.81
CA ASN A 123 -7.53 -14.91 10.31
C ASN A 123 -8.23 -14.87 11.67
N ARG A 124 -9.57 -14.91 11.67
CA ARG A 124 -10.33 -15.18 12.90
C ARG A 124 -9.98 -16.60 13.34
N VAL A 125 -9.00 -16.74 14.23
CA VAL A 125 -8.87 -17.96 15.02
C VAL A 125 -10.14 -18.03 15.88
N PRO A 126 -10.96 -19.08 15.76
CA PRO A 126 -12.15 -19.25 16.58
C PRO A 126 -11.81 -19.29 18.08
#